data_AF-A0A9P6D7Z3-F1
#
_entry.id   AF-A0A9P6D7Z3-F1
#
_cell.length_a   1.000
_cell.length_b   1.000
_cell.length_c   1.000
_cell.angle_alpha   90.00
_cell.angle_beta   90.00
_cell.angle_gamma   90.00
#
_symmetry.space_group_name_H-M   'P 1'
#
loop_
_entity.id
_entity.type
_entity.pdbx_description
1 polymer ?
#
loop_
_entity_poly.entity_id
_entity_poly.type
_entity_poly.pdbx_seq_one_letter_code
_entity_poly.pdbx_strand_id
1 'polypeptide(L)'
;MWSGRRILRNDPRRNFCFGITTEKAACRLWFFARSHVMVTEPFNCNMDHAPLVRFILSLSFAHVLSTPSPQFSQYTVGKGCTSARPISSSSPLTAKSNQSVNIVAEPTSGNLAADASRVYSSVNHDFALRAHGYDPTMQRLRHGVYRIRVGDRWYITAGTLSDSRAERICGRCTRVWRVYEDKKYEEGEEKVYYVLKDVWVDSSNNTEATVWRRLKEKVNAEVFDQHFLTLVAAFEPGEDVTTCSFLGRGNYPHTENVDFMDSQFIGILDLEPSPLIPEKVPDPFDEEDRFYIKGAMEPPARRARTRPRYHPRTHDRSVWKEVCETYHDQDDMQVMFTMLEHAVKALKAMWEDAHAIHRDISTGNVLFDGGNGRLGDLECVVFYDDEPSPVHSVKTGTLQFMAVEVSYDGYRFRPISIAEDVFLTVTDVLPPLDTEPVHPFRCNALHDLESIWWLAMWSILSYYPNNIGADPEALEIQRHTYEALFSPDFALDKERNNALANERPRFISSIAPPFHAVGQLAFRLRNMLRVSYTIAETTLPIRSDCQVFHSAFAATVLLLEAMKTSLEEAGITNVTRVYELLYPLKRKAEDTGGIQEEEPPMEK
;
A
#
# COMPACT_ATOMS: atom_id res chain seq x y z
N MET A 1 -13.06 -19.53 2.32
CA MET A 1 -12.25 -18.53 1.59
C MET A 1 -13.10 -17.46 0.91
N TRP A 2 -13.88 -17.78 -0.14
CA TRP A 2 -14.66 -16.78 -0.89
C TRP A 2 -15.54 -15.88 -0.02
N SER A 3 -16.31 -16.46 0.91
CA SER A 3 -17.16 -15.68 1.83
C SER A 3 -16.36 -14.76 2.76
N GLY A 4 -15.19 -15.21 3.25
CA GLY A 4 -14.29 -14.39 4.06
C GLY A 4 -13.75 -13.18 3.29
N ARG A 5 -13.30 -13.41 2.04
CA ARG A 5 -12.90 -12.36 1.09
C ARG A 5 -14.03 -11.35 0.89
N ARG A 6 -15.25 -11.82 0.61
CA ARG A 6 -16.39 -10.94 0.33
C ARG A 6 -16.81 -10.12 1.54
N ILE A 7 -16.79 -10.69 2.74
CA ILE A 7 -17.11 -9.98 3.99
C ILE A 7 -16.10 -8.86 4.23
N LEU A 8 -14.81 -9.18 4.18
CA LEU A 8 -13.74 -8.22 4.42
C LEU A 8 -13.67 -7.15 3.29
N ARG A 9 -13.95 -7.51 2.05
CA ARG A 9 -14.01 -6.54 0.94
C ARG A 9 -15.22 -5.60 1.06
N ASN A 10 -16.41 -6.11 1.34
CA ASN A 10 -17.64 -5.32 1.19
C ASN A 10 -18.01 -4.50 2.43
N ASP A 11 -17.54 -4.90 3.62
CA ASP A 11 -17.83 -4.18 4.85
C ASP A 11 -16.53 -3.59 5.45
N PRO A 12 -16.20 -2.32 5.18
CA PRO A 12 -14.97 -1.69 5.65
C PRO A 12 -14.89 -1.59 7.18
N ARG A 13 -16.01 -1.80 7.88
CA ARG A 13 -16.04 -1.88 9.36
C ARG A 13 -15.40 -3.16 9.88
N ARG A 14 -15.07 -4.13 9.02
CA ARG A 14 -14.53 -5.44 9.39
C ARG A 14 -13.00 -5.44 9.39
N ASN A 15 -12.43 -5.51 10.59
CA ASN A 15 -10.99 -5.71 10.79
C ASN A 15 -10.61 -7.19 10.61
N PHE A 16 -11.49 -8.09 11.06
CA PHE A 16 -11.36 -9.54 10.87
C PHE A 16 -12.76 -10.19 10.79
N CYS A 17 -12.82 -11.46 10.39
CA CYS A 17 -14.02 -12.27 10.50
C CYS A 17 -13.70 -13.73 10.82
N PHE A 18 -14.65 -14.44 11.42
CA PHE A 18 -14.55 -15.87 11.62
C PHE A 18 -15.39 -16.64 10.60
N GLY A 19 -15.04 -17.91 10.38
CA GLY A 19 -15.80 -18.81 9.53
C GLY A 19 -15.83 -20.24 10.07
N ILE A 20 -16.78 -21.02 9.57
CA ILE A 20 -16.88 -22.46 9.82
C ILE A 20 -17.04 -23.13 8.46
N THR A 21 -16.35 -24.25 8.25
CA THR A 21 -16.62 -25.16 7.14
C THR A 21 -16.92 -26.54 7.69
N THR A 22 -18.00 -27.15 7.20
CA THR A 22 -18.41 -28.49 7.59
C THR A 22 -18.58 -29.33 6.34
N GLU A 23 -17.84 -30.43 6.26
CA GLU A 23 -18.02 -31.46 5.24
C GLU A 23 -18.33 -32.79 5.93
N LYS A 24 -19.55 -33.29 5.75
CA LYS A 24 -20.09 -34.43 6.53
C LYS A 24 -19.99 -34.14 8.03
N ALA A 25 -19.12 -34.85 8.76
CA ALA A 25 -18.87 -34.66 10.19
C ALA A 25 -17.55 -33.91 10.47
N ALA A 26 -16.72 -33.64 9.46
CA ALA A 26 -15.47 -32.92 9.63
C ALA A 26 -15.71 -31.41 9.61
N CYS A 27 -15.41 -30.74 10.71
CA CYS A 27 -15.50 -29.30 10.87
C CYS A 27 -14.10 -28.67 10.92
N ARG A 28 -13.98 -27.46 10.36
CA ARG A 28 -12.83 -26.57 10.58
C ARG A 28 -13.35 -25.18 10.97
N LEU A 29 -12.67 -24.55 11.92
CA LEU A 29 -12.89 -23.15 12.28
C LEU A 29 -11.84 -22.28 11.60
N TRP A 30 -12.27 -21.12 11.11
CA TRP A 30 -11.46 -20.18 10.35
C TRP A 30 -11.43 -18.82 11.02
N PHE A 31 -10.28 -18.15 10.95
CA PHE A 31 -10.10 -16.75 11.30
C PHE A 31 -9.44 -16.05 10.12
N PHE A 32 -10.07 -14.99 9.62
CA PHE A 32 -9.57 -14.18 8.53
C PHE A 32 -9.26 -12.77 9.04
N ALA A 33 -8.03 -12.33 8.86
CA ALA A 33 -7.64 -10.95 9.17
C ALA A 33 -6.70 -10.40 8.08
N ARG A 34 -6.36 -9.11 8.18
CA ARG A 34 -5.57 -8.41 7.15
C ARG A 34 -4.10 -8.78 7.10
N SER A 35 -3.59 -9.39 8.17
CA SER A 35 -2.22 -9.86 8.24
C SER A 35 -2.09 -11.38 8.02
N HIS A 36 -3.11 -12.17 8.34
CA HIS A 36 -3.03 -13.63 8.29
C HIS A 36 -4.41 -14.29 8.25
N VAL A 37 -4.42 -15.56 7.84
CA VAL A 37 -5.57 -16.46 7.96
C VAL A 37 -5.16 -17.65 8.82
N MET A 38 -5.98 -17.99 9.83
CA MET A 38 -5.79 -19.20 10.65
C MET A 38 -6.92 -20.18 10.38
N VAL A 39 -6.60 -21.46 10.43
CA VAL A 39 -7.57 -22.56 10.35
C VAL A 39 -7.19 -23.62 11.37
N THR A 40 -8.18 -24.23 12.01
CA THR A 40 -7.93 -25.37 12.89
C THR A 40 -7.66 -26.63 12.06
N GLU A 41 -7.01 -27.62 12.68
CA GLU A 41 -7.10 -28.99 12.19
C GLU A 41 -8.58 -29.42 12.09
N PRO A 42 -8.92 -30.30 11.13
CA PRO A 42 -10.27 -30.85 11.03
C PRO A 42 -10.60 -31.68 12.26
N PHE A 43 -11.74 -31.40 12.89
CA PHE A 43 -12.27 -32.19 14.01
C PHE A 43 -13.66 -32.73 13.67
N ASN A 44 -14.01 -33.90 14.23
CA ASN A 44 -15.31 -34.49 14.01
C ASN A 44 -16.35 -33.85 14.95
N CYS A 45 -17.26 -33.04 14.43
CA CYS A 45 -18.21 -32.29 15.26
C CYS A 45 -19.26 -33.15 15.97
N ASN A 46 -19.47 -34.40 15.54
CA ASN A 46 -20.38 -35.33 16.21
C ASN A 46 -19.71 -36.03 17.40
N MET A 47 -18.40 -36.31 17.30
CA MET A 47 -17.63 -36.99 18.35
C MET A 47 -17.00 -36.00 19.34
N ASP A 48 -16.51 -34.87 18.85
CA ASP A 48 -15.92 -33.78 19.62
C ASP A 48 -16.66 -32.47 19.31
N HIS A 49 -17.83 -32.30 19.94
CA HIS A 49 -18.68 -31.12 19.75
C HIS A 49 -18.20 -29.92 20.57
N ALA A 50 -17.30 -30.10 21.54
CA ALA A 50 -16.90 -29.05 22.47
C ALA A 50 -16.28 -27.81 21.78
N PRO A 51 -15.37 -27.94 20.78
CA PRO A 51 -14.82 -26.79 20.06
C PRO A 51 -15.90 -25.98 19.32
N LEU A 52 -16.82 -26.68 18.65
CA LEU A 52 -17.89 -26.05 17.88
C LEU A 52 -18.88 -25.32 18.80
N VAL A 53 -19.30 -25.97 19.89
CA VAL A 53 -20.22 -25.37 20.87
C VAL A 53 -19.57 -24.15 21.53
N ARG A 54 -18.31 -24.26 21.99
CA ARG A 54 -17.58 -23.12 22.56
C ARG A 54 -17.48 -21.97 21.58
N PHE A 55 -17.18 -22.24 20.31
CA PHE A 55 -17.08 -21.22 19.28
C PHE A 55 -18.43 -20.49 19.07
N ILE A 56 -19.53 -21.24 18.92
CA ILE A 56 -20.88 -20.66 18.76
C ILE A 56 -21.29 -19.85 19.99
N LEU A 57 -21.03 -20.35 21.20
CA LEU A 57 -21.34 -19.64 22.44
C LEU A 57 -20.51 -18.36 22.58
N SER A 58 -19.21 -18.41 22.30
CA SER A 58 -18.32 -17.24 22.36
C SER A 58 -18.78 -16.12 21.41
N LEU A 59 -19.24 -16.47 20.20
CA LEU A 59 -19.82 -15.50 19.29
C LEU A 59 -21.18 -14.99 19.79
N SER A 60 -22.08 -15.89 20.19
CA SER A 60 -23.45 -15.50 20.57
C SER A 60 -23.49 -14.63 21.84
N PHE A 61 -22.57 -14.84 22.77
CA PHE A 61 -22.55 -14.21 24.08
C PHE A 61 -21.38 -13.24 24.30
N ALA A 62 -20.69 -12.81 23.23
CA ALA A 62 -19.57 -11.87 23.34
C ALA A 62 -19.92 -10.61 24.17
N HIS A 63 -21.14 -10.08 24.02
CA HIS A 63 -21.67 -8.92 24.75
C HIS A 63 -21.84 -9.11 26.27
N VAL A 64 -21.85 -10.36 26.73
CA VAL A 64 -22.06 -10.77 28.13
C VAL A 64 -20.76 -11.22 28.78
N LEU A 65 -19.78 -11.69 27.98
CA LEU A 65 -18.50 -12.22 28.44
C LEU A 65 -17.47 -11.13 28.84
N SER A 66 -17.83 -9.84 28.75
CA SER A 66 -16.99 -8.73 29.19
C SER A 66 -16.99 -8.62 30.73
N THR A 67 -16.38 -9.57 31.43
CA THR A 67 -16.10 -9.35 32.86
C THR A 67 -15.01 -8.29 33.00
N PRO A 68 -15.16 -7.27 33.87
CA PRO A 68 -14.05 -6.38 34.20
C PRO A 68 -12.95 -7.22 34.86
N SER A 69 -11.80 -7.35 34.20
CA SER A 69 -10.60 -7.88 34.85
C SER A 69 -10.27 -6.99 36.06
N PRO A 70 -9.98 -7.54 37.24
CA PRO A 70 -9.46 -6.74 38.34
C PRO A 70 -8.14 -6.11 37.88
N GLN A 71 -8.04 -4.79 38.04
CA GLN A 71 -6.88 -4.01 37.65
C GLN A 71 -5.60 -4.65 38.21
N PHE A 72 -4.61 -4.84 37.34
CA PHE A 72 -3.23 -5.06 37.73
C PHE A 72 -2.84 -3.94 38.71
N SER A 73 -2.55 -4.32 39.94
CA SER A 73 -1.93 -3.46 40.94
C SER A 73 -0.59 -2.97 40.40
N GLN A 74 -0.57 -1.72 39.91
CA GLN A 74 0.68 -1.00 39.71
C GLN A 74 1.35 -0.81 41.08
N TYR A 75 2.57 -1.32 41.20
CA TYR A 75 3.48 -1.02 42.30
C TYR A 75 3.62 0.49 42.45
N THR A 76 3.10 1.03 43.54
CA THR A 76 3.40 2.41 43.96
C THR A 76 4.65 2.37 44.83
N VAL A 77 5.76 2.90 44.30
CA VAL A 77 6.90 3.32 45.14
C VAL A 77 6.44 4.55 45.92
N GLY A 78 6.44 4.43 47.24
CA GLY A 78 5.92 5.46 48.13
C GLY A 78 6.74 6.74 48.16
N LYS A 79 6.04 7.86 48.37
CA LYS A 79 6.41 9.04 49.17
C LYS A 79 5.13 9.82 49.49
N GLY A 80 5.05 10.34 50.71
CA GLY A 80 3.80 10.62 51.43
C GLY A 80 3.24 12.04 51.39
N CYS A 81 2.05 12.17 52.01
CA CYS A 81 1.32 13.38 52.48
C CYS A 81 1.00 14.47 51.44
N THR A 82 -0.15 15.15 51.38
CA THR A 82 -1.36 15.27 52.23
C THR A 82 -2.41 16.08 51.43
N SER A 83 -3.69 15.70 51.58
CA SER A 83 -4.94 16.50 51.44
C SER A 83 -5.19 17.42 50.22
N ALA A 84 -6.23 17.12 49.43
CA ALA A 84 -7.48 17.92 49.31
C ALA A 84 -8.34 17.42 48.13
N ARG A 85 -9.67 17.54 48.28
CA ARG A 85 -10.77 16.98 47.46
C ARG A 85 -10.83 17.53 46.01
N PRO A 86 -11.33 16.76 45.02
CA PRO A 86 -11.91 17.33 43.81
C PRO A 86 -13.43 17.53 43.94
N ILE A 87 -13.86 18.72 43.53
CA ILE A 87 -15.24 19.14 43.31
C ILE A 87 -15.74 18.54 41.99
N SER A 88 -17.00 18.13 41.99
CA SER A 88 -17.76 17.61 40.85
C SER A 88 -17.81 18.56 39.66
N SER A 89 -17.74 18.01 38.45
CA SER A 89 -18.66 18.43 37.38
C SER A 89 -18.92 17.26 36.43
N SER A 90 -20.21 17.03 36.23
CA SER A 90 -20.87 15.99 35.46
C SER A 90 -20.88 16.29 33.96
N SER A 91 -20.77 15.25 33.12
CA SER A 91 -21.30 15.28 31.75
C SER A 91 -22.42 14.25 31.57
N PRO A 92 -23.54 14.63 30.93
CA PRO A 92 -24.75 13.82 30.82
C PRO A 92 -24.75 13.02 29.52
N LEU A 93 -25.34 11.82 29.54
CA LEU A 93 -26.11 11.19 28.45
C LEU A 93 -26.46 9.77 28.87
N THR A 94 -27.60 9.63 29.57
CA THR A 94 -28.25 8.33 29.80
C THR A 94 -29.61 8.38 29.14
N ALA A 95 -29.73 7.82 27.93
CA ALA A 95 -31.02 7.57 27.31
C ALA A 95 -31.59 6.27 27.91
N LYS A 96 -32.69 6.42 28.66
CA LYS A 96 -33.47 5.34 29.26
C LYS A 96 -34.20 4.56 28.16
N SER A 97 -34.12 3.22 28.18
CA SER A 97 -35.16 2.35 27.64
C SER A 97 -35.69 1.46 28.75
N ASN A 98 -36.89 1.82 29.24
CA ASN A 98 -37.71 1.00 30.12
C ASN A 98 -38.52 0.04 29.27
N GLN A 99 -38.32 -1.27 29.41
CA GLN A 99 -39.38 -2.26 29.24
C GLN A 99 -39.15 -3.40 30.25
N SER A 100 -39.84 -3.33 31.38
CA SER A 100 -39.97 -4.40 32.35
C SER A 100 -41.24 -5.21 32.05
N VAL A 101 -41.08 -6.51 31.77
CA VAL A 101 -42.20 -7.46 31.72
C VAL A 101 -42.33 -8.09 33.10
N ASN A 102 -43.46 -7.83 33.77
CA ASN A 102 -43.81 -8.44 35.05
C ASN A 102 -44.34 -9.86 34.85
N ILE A 103 -43.72 -10.85 35.47
CA ILE A 103 -44.31 -12.17 35.70
C ILE A 103 -44.45 -12.35 37.21
N VAL A 104 -45.69 -12.46 37.67
CA VAL A 104 -46.07 -12.75 39.06
C VAL A 104 -45.98 -14.26 39.27
N ALA A 105 -45.28 -14.70 40.31
CA ALA A 105 -45.32 -16.08 40.80
C ALA A 105 -45.49 -16.08 42.33
N GLU A 106 -46.50 -16.81 42.82
CA GLU A 106 -46.68 -17.17 44.23
C GLU A 106 -45.81 -18.39 44.62
N PRO A 107 -45.51 -18.59 45.92
CA PRO A 107 -44.37 -19.39 46.35
C PRO A 107 -44.76 -20.81 46.81
N THR A 108 -43.95 -21.80 46.44
CA THR A 108 -43.85 -23.05 47.18
C THR A 108 -42.40 -23.39 47.47
N SER A 109 -42.08 -23.29 48.76
CA SER A 109 -40.95 -23.82 49.54
C SER A 109 -39.99 -24.81 48.88
N GLY A 110 -38.70 -24.49 48.92
CA GLY A 110 -37.60 -25.43 48.71
C GLY A 110 -36.26 -24.72 48.61
N ASN A 111 -35.60 -24.49 49.75
CA ASN A 111 -34.31 -23.81 49.87
C ASN A 111 -33.18 -24.48 49.07
N LEU A 112 -32.67 -23.77 48.07
CA LEU A 112 -31.27 -23.73 47.67
C LEU A 112 -31.00 -22.30 47.22
N ALA A 113 -30.46 -21.49 48.11
CA ALA A 113 -30.04 -20.12 47.84
C ALA A 113 -28.86 -20.15 46.87
N ALA A 114 -29.14 -20.27 45.58
CA ALA A 114 -28.26 -19.77 44.54
C ALA A 114 -28.47 -18.26 44.51
N ASP A 115 -27.45 -17.53 44.94
CA ASP A 115 -27.38 -16.07 44.88
C ASP A 115 -27.52 -15.60 43.42
N ALA A 116 -28.76 -15.45 42.98
CA ALA A 116 -29.13 -14.96 41.66
C ALA A 116 -28.97 -13.43 41.54
N SER A 117 -28.29 -12.78 42.48
CA SER A 117 -28.05 -11.33 42.47
C SER A 117 -26.82 -10.90 41.65
N ARG A 118 -26.00 -11.83 41.14
CA ARG A 118 -25.01 -11.53 40.09
C ARG A 118 -25.65 -11.50 38.71
N VAL A 119 -26.71 -10.73 38.56
CA VAL A 119 -27.27 -10.39 37.26
C VAL A 119 -26.22 -9.56 36.52
N TYR A 120 -25.81 -10.04 35.34
CA TYR A 120 -24.94 -9.38 34.37
C TYR A 120 -25.35 -7.90 34.18
N SER A 121 -24.75 -7.00 34.96
CA SER A 121 -25.24 -5.62 35.09
C SER A 121 -24.60 -4.63 34.11
N SER A 122 -23.80 -5.08 33.15
CA SER A 122 -23.39 -4.22 32.03
C SER A 122 -23.15 -5.04 30.77
N VAL A 123 -24.12 -5.01 29.86
CA VAL A 123 -23.92 -5.46 28.48
C VAL A 123 -22.93 -4.49 27.83
N ASN A 124 -21.76 -4.98 27.44
CA ASN A 124 -20.75 -4.16 26.77
C ASN A 124 -20.83 -4.39 25.26
N HIS A 125 -21.67 -3.60 24.60
CA HIS A 125 -21.86 -3.67 23.15
C HIS A 125 -20.58 -3.35 22.37
N ASP A 126 -19.72 -2.47 22.87
CA ASP A 126 -18.44 -2.13 22.22
C ASP A 126 -17.44 -3.28 22.30
N PHE A 127 -17.43 -4.03 23.41
CA PHE A 127 -16.66 -5.27 23.51
C PHE A 127 -17.20 -6.31 22.53
N ALA A 128 -18.53 -6.48 22.46
CA ALA A 128 -19.14 -7.42 21.53
C ALA A 128 -18.79 -7.11 20.07
N LEU A 129 -18.92 -5.84 19.67
CA LEU A 129 -18.57 -5.39 18.32
C LEU A 129 -17.10 -5.69 18.01
N ARG A 130 -16.18 -5.34 18.90
CA ARG A 130 -14.75 -5.64 18.75
C ARG A 130 -14.46 -7.13 18.70
N ALA A 131 -15.10 -7.94 19.55
CA ALA A 131 -14.96 -9.39 19.54
C ALA A 131 -15.46 -10.03 18.22
N HIS A 132 -16.42 -9.39 17.55
CA HIS A 132 -16.89 -9.77 16.22
C HIS A 132 -16.08 -9.14 15.07
N GLY A 133 -15.00 -8.43 15.37
CA GLY A 133 -14.14 -7.79 14.39
C GLY A 133 -14.72 -6.54 13.76
N TYR A 134 -15.74 -5.93 14.37
CA TYR A 134 -16.18 -4.59 13.98
C TYR A 134 -15.29 -3.52 14.60
N ASP A 135 -14.94 -2.54 13.78
CA ASP A 135 -14.31 -1.31 14.23
C ASP A 135 -15.34 -0.36 14.89
N PRO A 136 -15.22 -0.06 16.19
CA PRO A 136 -16.13 0.83 16.89
C PRO A 136 -16.03 2.29 16.42
N THR A 137 -14.92 2.66 15.77
CA THR A 137 -14.70 4.01 15.23
C THR A 137 -15.33 4.21 13.85
N MET A 138 -16.00 3.20 13.29
CA MET A 138 -16.69 3.28 12.00
C MET A 138 -18.14 2.78 12.10
N GLN A 139 -19.08 3.66 11.77
CA GLN A 139 -20.52 3.38 11.80
C GLN A 139 -21.09 3.44 10.39
N ARG A 140 -21.97 2.49 10.04
CA ARG A 140 -22.66 2.51 8.74
C ARG A 140 -23.95 3.30 8.90
N LEU A 141 -24.09 4.41 8.19
CA LEU A 141 -25.31 5.23 8.21
C LEU A 141 -26.34 4.69 7.22
N ARG A 142 -25.90 4.39 5.99
CA ARG A 142 -26.70 3.76 4.92
C ARG A 142 -25.77 2.97 4.01
N HIS A 143 -26.32 2.27 3.02
CA HIS A 143 -25.50 1.51 2.07
C HIS A 143 -24.46 2.44 1.39
N GLY A 144 -23.18 2.08 1.47
CA GLY A 144 -22.07 2.86 0.91
C GLY A 144 -21.68 4.13 1.68
N VAL A 145 -22.37 4.50 2.76
CA VAL A 145 -22.07 5.71 3.54
C VAL A 145 -21.74 5.37 4.98
N TYR A 146 -20.55 5.81 5.40
CA TYR A 146 -19.97 5.53 6.69
C TYR A 146 -19.67 6.83 7.43
N ARG A 147 -19.82 6.78 8.75
CA ARG A 147 -19.38 7.79 9.70
C ARG A 147 -18.12 7.26 10.39
N ILE A 148 -17.00 7.94 10.23
CA ILE A 148 -15.66 7.44 10.60
C ILE A 148 -15.03 8.45 11.58
N ARG A 149 -14.50 7.96 12.70
CA ARG A 149 -13.72 8.79 13.64
C ARG A 149 -12.24 8.72 13.30
N VAL A 150 -11.58 9.87 13.26
CA VAL A 150 -10.12 10.01 13.17
C VAL A 150 -9.70 11.07 14.18
N GLY A 151 -8.89 10.69 15.16
CA GLY A 151 -8.59 11.53 16.32
C GLY A 151 -9.87 11.91 17.10
N ASP A 152 -10.06 13.21 17.32
CA ASP A 152 -11.20 13.78 18.04
C ASP A 152 -12.41 14.10 17.16
N ARG A 153 -12.31 13.93 15.83
CA ARG A 153 -13.34 14.33 14.86
C ARG A 153 -14.03 13.15 14.20
N TRP A 154 -15.27 13.40 13.78
CA TRP A 154 -16.07 12.48 12.98
C TRP A 154 -16.23 13.02 11.56
N TYR A 155 -16.15 12.11 10.59
CA TYR A 155 -16.28 12.40 9.17
C TYR A 155 -17.34 11.49 8.53
N ILE A 156 -18.07 11.98 7.54
CA ILE A 156 -19.04 11.20 6.76
C ILE A 156 -18.52 11.02 5.34
N THR A 157 -18.55 9.78 4.84
CA THR A 157 -18.16 9.48 3.46
C THR A 157 -19.17 10.04 2.46
N ALA A 158 -18.66 10.70 1.42
CA ALA A 158 -19.42 11.25 0.32
C ALA A 158 -19.21 10.49 -0.99
N GLY A 159 -18.03 9.89 -1.19
CA GLY A 159 -17.70 9.08 -2.36
C GLY A 159 -16.42 8.28 -2.16
N THR A 160 -16.24 7.23 -2.96
CA THR A 160 -15.02 6.42 -2.98
C THR A 160 -14.09 6.96 -4.05
N LEU A 161 -12.85 7.28 -3.67
CA LEU A 161 -11.79 7.69 -4.59
C LEU A 161 -10.94 6.49 -5.02
N SER A 162 -10.67 5.56 -4.10
CA SER A 162 -9.95 4.31 -4.41
C SER A 162 -10.35 3.18 -3.47
N ASP A 163 -10.64 2.00 -4.02
CA ASP A 163 -10.99 0.77 -3.28
C ASP A 163 -10.41 -0.50 -3.93
N SER A 164 -9.50 -0.36 -4.91
CA SER A 164 -8.97 -1.46 -5.71
C SER A 164 -8.13 -2.45 -4.89
N ARG A 165 -7.47 -1.99 -3.82
CA ARG A 165 -6.68 -2.85 -2.92
C ARG A 165 -7.53 -3.63 -1.91
N ALA A 166 -8.83 -3.37 -1.82
CA ALA A 166 -9.71 -4.06 -0.87
C ALA A 166 -10.05 -5.51 -1.27
N GLU A 167 -9.63 -5.95 -2.46
CA GLU A 167 -9.89 -7.30 -2.97
C GLU A 167 -9.12 -8.40 -2.24
N ARG A 168 -7.95 -8.08 -1.67
CA ARG A 168 -7.07 -9.04 -0.99
C ARG A 168 -7.54 -9.24 0.45
N ILE A 169 -7.55 -10.51 0.90
CA ILE A 169 -7.81 -10.82 2.33
C ILE A 169 -6.65 -10.27 3.16
N CYS A 170 -5.42 -10.66 2.81
CA CYS A 170 -4.19 -10.19 3.45
C CYS A 170 -3.53 -9.12 2.59
N GLY A 171 -3.11 -8.00 3.18
CA GLY A 171 -2.46 -6.90 2.46
C GLY A 171 -2.80 -5.54 3.06
N ARG A 172 -2.39 -4.48 2.36
CA ARG A 172 -2.63 -3.09 2.80
C ARG A 172 -4.11 -2.73 2.88
N CYS A 173 -4.94 -3.36 2.04
CA CYS A 173 -6.39 -3.11 1.95
C CYS A 173 -6.73 -1.60 1.93
N THR A 174 -5.91 -0.81 1.23
CA THR A 174 -6.02 0.64 1.21
C THR A 174 -7.36 1.06 0.64
N ARG A 175 -8.06 1.93 1.36
CA ARG A 175 -9.29 2.58 0.90
C ARG A 175 -9.15 4.08 1.06
N VAL A 176 -9.64 4.80 0.06
CA VAL A 176 -9.57 6.26 0.02
C VAL A 176 -10.97 6.78 -0.28
N TRP A 177 -11.49 7.61 0.62
CA TRP A 177 -12.81 8.22 0.48
C TRP A 177 -12.71 9.74 0.46
N ARG A 178 -13.60 10.35 -0.31
CA ARG A 178 -13.94 11.76 -0.16
C ARG A 178 -14.91 11.87 1.01
N VAL A 179 -14.59 12.70 2.00
CA VAL A 179 -15.35 12.85 3.25
C VAL A 179 -15.63 14.31 3.57
N TYR A 180 -16.58 14.58 4.46
CA TYR A 180 -16.78 15.90 5.07
C TYR A 180 -16.95 15.74 6.58
N GLU A 181 -16.66 16.79 7.34
CA GLU A 181 -16.77 16.76 8.80
C GLU A 181 -18.24 16.64 9.25
N ASP A 182 -18.50 15.77 10.22
CA ASP A 182 -19.83 15.59 10.79
C ASP A 182 -20.12 16.67 11.84
N LYS A 183 -20.43 17.87 11.36
CA LYS A 183 -20.86 19.01 12.16
C LYS A 183 -22.24 19.50 11.73
N LYS A 184 -22.85 20.33 12.57
CA LYS A 184 -24.04 21.08 12.18
C LYS A 184 -23.61 22.16 11.19
N TYR A 185 -24.22 22.17 10.01
CA TYR A 185 -24.03 23.19 8.99
C TYR A 185 -25.14 24.23 9.10
N GLU A 186 -24.79 25.51 9.01
CA GLU A 186 -25.78 26.59 8.96
C GLU A 186 -26.48 26.64 7.59
N GLU A 187 -27.64 27.30 7.52
CA GLU A 187 -28.39 27.43 6.27
C GLU A 187 -27.58 28.26 5.26
N GLY A 188 -27.18 27.63 4.15
CA GLY A 188 -26.29 28.22 3.15
C GLY A 188 -24.80 27.94 3.34
N GLU A 189 -24.39 27.25 4.42
CA GLU A 189 -22.99 26.83 4.60
C GLU A 189 -22.66 25.66 3.67
N GLU A 190 -21.66 25.82 2.81
CA GLU A 190 -21.19 24.76 1.94
C GLU A 190 -20.33 23.74 2.69
N LYS A 191 -20.46 22.47 2.30
CA LYS A 191 -19.64 21.39 2.85
C LYS A 191 -18.22 21.48 2.30
N VAL A 192 -17.26 21.61 3.20
CA VAL A 192 -15.84 21.42 2.89
C VAL A 192 -15.54 19.93 2.87
N TYR A 193 -14.85 19.49 1.82
CA TYR A 193 -14.49 18.09 1.62
C TYR A 193 -13.00 17.85 1.86
N TYR A 194 -12.70 16.65 2.35
CA TYR A 194 -11.39 16.13 2.71
C TYR A 194 -11.20 14.75 2.11
N VAL A 195 -9.98 14.23 2.14
CA VAL A 195 -9.66 12.85 1.75
C VAL A 195 -9.33 12.04 2.99
N LEU A 196 -10.04 10.94 3.22
CA LEU A 196 -9.74 9.98 4.28
C LEU A 196 -9.10 8.73 3.67
N LYS A 197 -7.89 8.40 4.12
CA LYS A 197 -7.16 7.19 3.77
C LYS A 197 -7.19 6.21 4.94
N ASP A 198 -7.56 4.97 4.66
CA ASP A 198 -7.69 3.87 5.61
C ASP A 198 -6.83 2.70 5.12
N VAL A 199 -5.86 2.25 5.92
CA VAL A 199 -4.80 1.35 5.45
C VAL A 199 -4.28 0.43 6.56
N TRP A 200 -3.77 -0.73 6.16
CA TRP A 200 -3.10 -1.71 7.02
C TRP A 200 -1.60 -1.74 6.72
N VAL A 201 -0.84 -0.97 7.50
CA VAL A 201 0.61 -0.80 7.35
C VAL A 201 1.35 -1.94 8.06
N ASP A 202 2.54 -2.32 7.60
CA ASP A 202 3.40 -3.22 8.38
C ASP A 202 3.76 -2.55 9.71
N SER A 203 3.60 -3.28 10.81
CA SER A 203 3.92 -2.82 12.16
C SER A 203 5.37 -2.39 12.35
N SER A 204 6.30 -2.83 11.50
CA SER A 204 7.70 -2.38 11.52
C SER A 204 7.92 -1.02 10.85
N ASN A 205 6.95 -0.52 10.09
CA ASN A 205 7.12 0.70 9.30
C ASN A 205 6.53 1.90 10.04
N ASN A 206 7.09 3.08 9.76
CA ASN A 206 6.51 4.34 10.21
C ASN A 206 5.18 4.60 9.50
N THR A 207 4.20 5.15 10.23
CA THR A 207 2.95 5.62 9.62
C THR A 207 3.22 6.81 8.72
N GLU A 208 2.36 6.99 7.70
CA GLU A 208 2.48 8.10 6.75
C GLU A 208 2.45 9.46 7.45
N ALA A 209 1.60 9.61 8.47
CA ALA A 209 1.53 10.82 9.29
C ALA A 209 2.85 11.11 10.03
N THR A 210 3.57 10.08 10.47
CA THR A 210 4.86 10.23 11.16
C THR A 210 5.96 10.69 10.20
N VAL A 211 6.02 10.09 9.01
CA VAL A 211 6.94 10.53 7.96
C VAL A 211 6.62 11.97 7.55
N TRP A 212 5.34 12.29 7.35
CA TRP A 212 4.90 13.62 6.97
C TRP A 212 5.34 14.68 7.98
N ARG A 213 5.13 14.44 9.29
CA ARG A 213 5.56 15.37 10.36
C ARG A 213 7.07 15.62 10.30
N ARG A 214 7.87 14.58 10.12
CA ARG A 214 9.33 14.68 10.01
C ARG A 214 9.77 15.47 8.78
N LEU A 215 9.12 15.28 7.63
CA LEU A 215 9.41 16.07 6.43
C LEU A 215 9.02 17.54 6.62
N LYS A 216 7.86 17.81 7.22
CA LYS A 216 7.41 19.19 7.49
C LYS A 216 8.36 19.97 8.39
N GLU A 217 9.02 19.30 9.32
CA GLU A 217 10.01 19.92 10.22
C GLU A 217 11.34 20.25 9.52
N LYS A 218 11.74 19.44 8.54
CA LYS A 218 13.03 19.56 7.88
C LYS A 218 12.98 20.39 6.58
N VAL A 219 11.95 20.20 5.77
CA VAL A 219 11.81 20.78 4.43
C VAL A 219 11.36 22.24 4.51
N ASN A 220 11.85 23.08 3.59
CA ASN A 220 11.40 24.46 3.45
C ASN A 220 9.86 24.55 3.36
N ALA A 221 9.26 25.38 4.23
CA ALA A 221 7.81 25.50 4.36
C ALA A 221 7.09 25.96 3.09
N GLU A 222 7.69 26.85 2.29
CA GLU A 222 7.10 27.35 1.04
C GLU A 222 6.95 26.21 0.02
N VAL A 223 8.01 25.42 -0.16
CA VAL A 223 8.00 24.24 -1.04
C VAL A 223 7.09 23.15 -0.47
N PHE A 224 7.13 22.95 0.84
CA PHE A 224 6.39 21.90 1.51
C PHE A 224 4.86 22.12 1.40
N ASP A 225 4.38 23.30 1.78
CA ASP A 225 2.95 23.63 1.76
C ASP A 225 2.40 23.70 0.32
N GLN A 226 3.24 24.00 -0.67
CA GLN A 226 2.86 24.03 -2.08
C GLN A 226 2.77 22.63 -2.72
N HIS A 227 3.70 21.73 -2.39
CA HIS A 227 3.88 20.47 -3.12
C HIS A 227 3.64 19.19 -2.31
N PHE A 228 3.26 19.26 -1.03
CA PHE A 228 2.85 18.10 -0.24
C PHE A 228 1.38 18.23 0.19
N LEU A 229 0.71 17.11 0.47
CA LEU A 229 -0.64 17.14 1.04
C LEU A 229 -0.62 17.71 2.46
N THR A 230 -1.68 18.40 2.89
CA THR A 230 -1.81 18.91 4.25
C THR A 230 -2.53 17.90 5.14
N LEU A 231 -1.84 17.40 6.16
CA LEU A 231 -2.43 16.51 7.16
C LEU A 231 -3.39 17.29 8.08
N VAL A 232 -4.65 16.84 8.16
CA VAL A 232 -5.70 17.43 9.00
C VAL A 232 -5.86 16.66 10.32
N ALA A 233 -5.88 15.34 10.24
CA ALA A 233 -5.99 14.44 11.38
C ALA A 233 -5.35 13.09 11.04
N ALA A 234 -4.86 12.37 12.03
CA ALA A 234 -4.38 11.00 11.90
C ALA A 234 -4.69 10.23 13.19
N PHE A 235 -4.52 8.92 13.16
CA PHE A 235 -4.43 8.15 14.39
C PHE A 235 -3.19 8.54 15.18
N GLU A 236 -3.39 8.85 16.46
CA GLU A 236 -2.29 9.09 17.39
C GLU A 236 -1.69 7.75 17.87
N PRO A 237 -0.42 7.74 18.28
CA PRO A 237 0.21 6.53 18.82
C PRO A 237 -0.61 5.93 19.97
N GLY A 238 -1.06 4.67 19.82
CA GLY A 238 -1.93 3.97 20.76
C GLY A 238 -3.43 3.98 20.42
N GLU A 239 -3.87 4.77 19.44
CA GLU A 239 -5.19 4.59 18.79
C GLU A 239 -5.16 3.49 17.72
N ASP A 240 -3.96 3.10 17.29
CA ASP A 240 -3.71 2.07 16.32
C ASP A 240 -4.01 0.68 16.90
N VAL A 241 -4.80 -0.09 16.15
CA VAL A 241 -5.17 -1.44 16.59
C VAL A 241 -4.44 -2.44 15.71
N THR A 242 -3.49 -3.15 16.32
CA THR A 242 -2.80 -4.23 15.63
C THR A 242 -3.75 -5.40 15.44
N THR A 243 -3.64 -6.11 14.32
CA THR A 243 -4.41 -7.34 14.09
C THR A 243 -4.21 -8.36 15.23
N CYS A 244 -3.02 -8.36 15.86
CA CYS A 244 -2.66 -9.22 16.98
C CYS A 244 -3.30 -8.82 18.32
N SER A 245 -3.55 -7.52 18.55
CA SER A 245 -4.12 -7.03 19.83
C SER A 245 -5.52 -7.61 20.10
N PHE A 246 -6.30 -7.91 19.04
CA PHE A 246 -7.63 -8.51 19.14
C PHE A 246 -7.65 -9.95 19.67
N LEU A 247 -6.51 -10.67 19.61
CA LEU A 247 -6.38 -12.03 20.17
C LEU A 247 -6.04 -12.02 21.68
N GLY A 248 -5.96 -10.85 22.32
CA GLY A 248 -5.96 -10.72 23.79
C GLY A 248 -4.71 -11.23 24.50
N ARG A 249 -3.58 -11.41 23.81
CA ARG A 249 -2.29 -11.75 24.45
C ARG A 249 -1.16 -10.97 23.78
N GLY A 250 -0.64 -9.96 24.47
CA GLY A 250 0.54 -9.18 24.07
C GLY A 250 1.86 -9.95 24.01
N ASN A 251 1.84 -11.29 24.09
CA ASN A 251 3.01 -12.18 24.04
C ASN A 251 2.67 -13.44 23.25
N TYR A 252 2.31 -13.31 21.97
CA TYR A 252 2.49 -14.45 21.07
C TYR A 252 3.99 -14.50 20.74
N PRO A 253 4.73 -15.56 21.12
CA PRO A 253 6.08 -15.73 20.63
C PRO A 253 6.01 -15.77 19.11
N HIS A 254 6.56 -14.75 18.48
CA HIS A 254 6.79 -14.75 17.03
C HIS A 254 7.57 -16.04 16.74
N THR A 255 6.99 -16.94 15.94
CA THR A 255 7.61 -18.12 15.31
C THR A 255 7.34 -19.53 15.86
N GLU A 256 6.69 -19.74 17.01
CA GLU A 256 6.57 -21.13 17.53
C GLU A 256 5.12 -21.61 17.71
N ASN A 257 4.77 -22.62 16.91
CA ASN A 257 3.68 -23.58 17.13
C ASN A 257 2.23 -23.16 16.81
N VAL A 258 1.99 -22.66 15.59
CA VAL A 258 0.68 -22.83 14.96
C VAL A 258 0.92 -23.44 13.58
N ASP A 259 0.31 -24.58 13.29
CA ASP A 259 0.35 -25.17 11.95
C ASP A 259 -0.33 -24.21 10.97
N PHE A 260 0.48 -23.37 10.33
CA PHE A 260 0.06 -22.52 9.25
C PHE A 260 -0.38 -23.42 8.09
N MET A 261 -1.58 -23.15 7.59
CA MET A 261 -2.33 -23.88 6.56
C MET A 261 -1.54 -24.87 5.70
N ASP A 262 -2.14 -26.05 5.55
CA ASP A 262 -1.88 -27.06 4.53
C ASP A 262 -1.51 -26.42 3.17
N SER A 263 -0.41 -26.88 2.57
CA SER A 263 0.23 -26.31 1.35
C SER A 263 -0.70 -26.20 0.14
N GLN A 264 -1.85 -26.88 0.21
CA GLN A 264 -2.92 -26.92 -0.76
C GLN A 264 -3.65 -25.57 -0.93
N PHE A 265 -3.59 -24.67 0.06
CA PHE A 265 -4.33 -23.39 0.03
C PHE A 265 -3.47 -22.16 -0.23
N ILE A 266 -2.14 -22.30 -0.34
CA ILE A 266 -1.22 -21.19 -0.63
C ILE A 266 -1.54 -20.54 -1.97
N GLY A 267 -1.96 -21.32 -2.98
CA GLY A 267 -2.36 -20.80 -4.29
C GLY A 267 -3.68 -20.00 -4.31
N ILE A 268 -4.41 -19.94 -3.20
CA ILE A 268 -5.72 -19.24 -3.06
C ILE A 268 -5.60 -17.99 -2.18
N LEU A 269 -4.44 -17.77 -1.54
CA LEU A 269 -4.15 -16.55 -0.82
C LEU A 269 -3.56 -15.54 -1.80
N ASP A 270 -4.26 -14.45 -2.05
CA ASP A 270 -3.73 -13.27 -2.75
C ASP A 270 -2.72 -12.54 -1.84
N LEU A 271 -1.61 -13.21 -1.49
CA LEU A 271 -0.51 -12.61 -0.76
C LEU A 271 0.16 -11.59 -1.67
N GLU A 272 0.23 -10.33 -1.24
CA GLU A 272 1.19 -9.42 -1.86
C GLU A 272 2.59 -10.01 -1.62
N PRO A 273 3.45 -10.14 -2.65
CA PRO A 273 4.85 -10.43 -2.39
C PRO A 273 5.36 -9.30 -1.48
N SER A 274 5.72 -9.68 -0.25
CA SER A 274 6.47 -8.78 0.61
C SER A 274 7.77 -8.42 -0.11
N PRO A 275 8.29 -7.20 0.05
CA PRO A 275 9.67 -6.95 -0.26
C PRO A 275 10.54 -8.03 0.39
N LEU A 276 11.34 -8.68 -0.44
CA LEU A 276 12.27 -9.73 -0.01
C LEU A 276 13.26 -9.09 0.96
N ILE A 277 13.21 -9.50 2.23
CA ILE A 277 14.34 -9.30 3.13
C ILE A 277 15.36 -10.35 2.70
N PRO A 278 16.61 -9.99 2.33
CA PRO A 278 17.63 -10.98 2.03
C PRO A 278 17.79 -11.93 3.22
N GLU A 279 17.44 -13.20 3.04
CA GLU A 279 17.80 -14.22 4.02
C GLU A 279 19.31 -14.44 3.94
N LYS A 280 19.96 -14.54 5.11
CA LYS A 280 21.28 -15.18 5.20
C LYS A 280 21.14 -16.60 4.67
N VAL A 281 21.75 -16.86 3.52
CA VAL A 281 21.79 -18.17 2.88
C VAL A 281 22.50 -19.16 3.82
N PRO A 282 21.92 -20.34 4.12
CA PRO A 282 22.68 -21.47 4.62
C PRO A 282 23.51 -22.06 3.47
N ASP A 283 24.81 -22.26 3.73
CA ASP A 283 25.89 -22.78 2.87
C ASP A 283 25.48 -23.81 1.78
N PRO A 284 26.15 -23.83 0.60
CA PRO A 284 25.72 -24.55 -0.58
C PRO A 284 26.34 -25.96 -0.68
N PHE A 285 25.52 -26.96 -0.98
CA PHE A 285 25.95 -28.15 -1.71
C PHE A 285 24.80 -28.62 -2.59
N ASP A 286 24.96 -28.38 -3.90
CA ASP A 286 24.72 -29.31 -5.02
C ASP A 286 24.52 -28.48 -6.31
N GLU A 287 25.66 -28.11 -6.90
CA GLU A 287 25.76 -27.60 -8.27
C GLU A 287 25.59 -28.76 -9.26
N GLU A 288 24.36 -29.04 -9.70
CA GLU A 288 24.09 -29.74 -10.96
C GLU A 288 22.58 -29.67 -11.22
N ASP A 289 22.10 -28.55 -11.80
CA ASP A 289 20.86 -28.48 -12.60
C ASP A 289 20.54 -27.01 -12.99
N ARG A 290 21.52 -26.30 -13.57
CA ARG A 290 21.19 -25.23 -14.52
C ARG A 290 21.22 -25.88 -15.90
N PHE A 291 20.05 -26.04 -16.50
CA PHE A 291 19.74 -26.14 -17.94
C PHE A 291 18.55 -27.08 -18.10
N TYR A 292 17.34 -26.55 -18.29
CA TYR A 292 16.39 -26.92 -19.36
C TYR A 292 15.07 -26.12 -19.18
N ILE A 293 14.71 -25.41 -20.24
CA ILE A 293 13.46 -24.66 -20.44
C ILE A 293 12.36 -25.62 -20.92
N LYS A 294 11.14 -25.53 -20.36
CA LYS A 294 9.81 -25.39 -21.02
C LYS A 294 8.66 -26.09 -20.26
N GLY A 295 7.54 -25.38 -20.20
CA GLY A 295 6.16 -25.87 -20.15
C GLY A 295 5.93 -27.36 -19.93
N ALA A 296 5.77 -27.73 -18.67
CA ALA A 296 4.99 -28.87 -18.20
C ALA A 296 4.55 -28.53 -16.77
N MET A 297 3.31 -28.87 -16.39
CA MET A 297 2.85 -28.77 -15.00
C MET A 297 3.87 -29.45 -14.08
N GLU A 298 4.47 -28.69 -13.17
CA GLU A 298 5.34 -29.27 -12.14
C GLU A 298 4.50 -30.13 -11.17
N PRO A 299 5.02 -31.29 -10.74
CA PRO A 299 4.33 -32.14 -9.78
C PRO A 299 4.21 -31.45 -8.41
N PRO A 300 3.15 -31.73 -7.62
CA PRO A 300 2.78 -30.93 -6.43
C PRO A 300 3.79 -30.97 -5.27
N ALA A 301 4.87 -31.74 -5.36
CA ALA A 301 5.72 -32.13 -4.24
C ALA A 301 6.92 -31.19 -3.96
N ARG A 302 7.20 -30.20 -4.81
CA ARG A 302 8.29 -29.22 -4.59
C ARG A 302 7.86 -27.84 -4.08
N ARG A 303 6.57 -27.66 -3.73
CA ARG A 303 6.03 -26.41 -3.13
C ARG A 303 6.32 -26.22 -1.63
N ALA A 304 7.05 -27.13 -1.00
CA ALA A 304 7.38 -27.04 0.42
C ALA A 304 8.85 -26.64 0.58
N ARG A 305 9.13 -25.37 0.94
CA ARG A 305 10.11 -25.01 1.99
C ARG A 305 10.39 -23.54 2.32
N THR A 306 9.67 -22.55 1.80
CA THR A 306 9.66 -21.21 2.43
C THR A 306 8.27 -20.91 2.96
N ARG A 307 8.10 -21.08 4.27
CA ARG A 307 6.85 -20.68 4.96
C ARG A 307 6.72 -19.16 4.81
N PRO A 308 5.57 -18.61 4.37
CA PRO A 308 5.38 -17.17 4.31
C PRO A 308 5.63 -16.57 5.69
N ARG A 309 6.59 -15.64 5.78
CA ARG A 309 6.90 -14.97 7.05
C ARG A 309 5.72 -14.08 7.42
N TYR A 310 5.25 -14.21 8.66
CA TYR A 310 4.18 -13.39 9.19
C TYR A 310 4.70 -11.99 9.50
N HIS A 311 4.08 -10.98 8.87
CA HIS A 311 4.31 -9.57 9.19
C HIS A 311 3.05 -9.01 9.87
N PRO A 312 3.12 -8.64 11.16
CA PRO A 312 2.00 -8.01 11.83
C PRO A 312 1.64 -6.70 11.12
N ARG A 313 0.34 -6.45 10.96
CA ARG A 313 -0.15 -5.20 10.37
C ARG A 313 -0.92 -4.39 11.39
N THR A 314 -0.69 -3.09 11.32
CA THR A 314 -1.29 -2.06 12.15
C THR A 314 -2.29 -1.28 11.30
N HIS A 315 -3.47 -1.07 11.85
CA HIS A 315 -4.50 -0.26 11.21
C HIS A 315 -4.18 1.22 11.41
N ASP A 316 -4.07 1.96 10.31
CA ASP A 316 -3.79 3.39 10.31
C ASP A 316 -4.86 4.16 9.52
N ARG A 317 -5.12 5.40 9.96
CA ARG A 317 -6.01 6.35 9.27
C ARG A 317 -5.44 7.74 9.27
N SER A 318 -5.61 8.42 8.14
CA SER A 318 -5.24 9.81 7.97
C SER A 318 -6.29 10.57 7.17
N VAL A 319 -6.45 11.86 7.49
CA VAL A 319 -7.33 12.79 6.80
C VAL A 319 -6.47 13.91 6.22
N TRP A 320 -6.66 14.18 4.94
CA TRP A 320 -5.91 15.14 4.15
C TRP A 320 -6.83 16.25 3.65
N LYS A 321 -6.29 17.48 3.59
CA LYS A 321 -7.06 18.68 3.24
C LYS A 321 -7.46 18.71 1.77
N GLU A 322 -6.51 18.43 0.89
CA GLU A 322 -6.69 18.60 -0.54
C GLU A 322 -7.37 17.37 -1.15
N VAL A 323 -8.43 17.62 -1.92
CA VAL A 323 -9.07 16.61 -2.76
C VAL A 323 -8.50 16.77 -4.16
N CYS A 324 -7.54 15.91 -4.49
CA CYS A 324 -6.78 16.00 -5.73
C CYS A 324 -7.26 14.98 -6.78
N GLU A 325 -6.95 15.27 -8.04
CA GLU A 325 -7.01 14.32 -9.14
C GLU A 325 -5.64 13.63 -9.29
N THR A 326 -5.64 12.36 -9.69
CA THR A 326 -4.38 11.62 -9.89
C THR A 326 -3.79 11.91 -11.27
N TYR A 327 -2.49 11.68 -11.43
CA TYR A 327 -1.82 11.80 -12.73
C TYR A 327 -2.49 10.95 -13.83
N HIS A 328 -2.98 9.77 -13.47
CA HIS A 328 -3.64 8.87 -14.41
C HIS A 328 -4.99 9.43 -14.92
N ASP A 329 -5.66 10.24 -14.12
CA ASP A 329 -7.00 10.76 -14.40
C ASP A 329 -6.98 12.06 -15.21
N GLN A 330 -5.79 12.64 -15.45
CA GLN A 330 -5.62 13.83 -16.27
C GLN A 330 -5.71 13.52 -17.77
N ASP A 331 -6.41 14.39 -18.49
CA ASP A 331 -6.51 14.40 -19.95
C ASP A 331 -5.83 15.64 -20.60
N ASP A 332 -5.27 16.54 -19.79
CA ASP A 332 -4.44 17.66 -20.23
C ASP A 332 -2.95 17.36 -19.99
N MET A 333 -2.19 17.26 -21.07
CA MET A 333 -0.77 16.99 -21.02
C MET A 333 0.05 18.15 -20.44
N GLN A 334 -0.43 19.39 -20.54
CA GLN A 334 0.23 20.54 -19.87
C GLN A 334 0.15 20.41 -18.35
N VAL A 335 -1.01 19.98 -17.85
CA VAL A 335 -1.22 19.72 -16.42
C VAL A 335 -0.34 18.56 -15.98
N MET A 336 -0.34 17.45 -16.73
CA MET A 336 0.55 16.30 -16.44
C MET A 336 2.02 16.71 -16.29
N PHE A 337 2.60 17.44 -17.24
CA PHE A 337 4.01 17.84 -17.15
C PHE A 337 4.26 18.90 -16.05
N THR A 338 3.28 19.74 -15.74
CA THR A 338 3.32 20.63 -14.56
C THR A 338 3.34 19.83 -13.25
N MET A 339 2.57 18.74 -13.17
CA MET A 339 2.60 17.83 -12.02
C MET A 339 3.97 17.16 -11.86
N LEU A 340 4.60 16.70 -12.95
CA LEU A 340 5.96 16.13 -12.89
C LEU A 340 7.00 17.16 -12.44
N GLU A 341 6.93 18.39 -12.95
CA GLU A 341 7.82 19.48 -12.56
C GLU A 341 7.72 19.77 -11.06
N HIS A 342 6.48 19.89 -10.55
CA HIS A 342 6.22 20.11 -9.13
C HIS A 342 6.64 18.91 -8.26
N ALA A 343 6.45 17.67 -8.74
CA ALA A 343 6.94 16.48 -8.06
C ALA A 343 8.48 16.47 -7.95
N VAL A 344 9.20 16.91 -8.98
CA VAL A 344 10.67 17.02 -8.93
C VAL A 344 11.10 18.12 -7.96
N LYS A 345 10.39 19.24 -7.86
CA LYS A 345 10.64 20.27 -6.84
C LYS A 345 10.48 19.72 -5.42
N ALA A 346 9.42 18.93 -5.18
CA ALA A 346 9.20 18.25 -3.91
C ALA A 346 10.30 17.24 -3.58
N LEU A 347 10.67 16.38 -4.55
CA LEU A 347 11.74 15.38 -4.39
C LEU A 347 13.10 16.02 -4.15
N LYS A 348 13.39 17.13 -4.85
CA LYS A 348 14.61 17.91 -4.63
C LYS A 348 14.67 18.43 -3.19
N ALA A 349 13.59 19.02 -2.69
CA ALA A 349 13.55 19.54 -1.32
C ALA A 349 13.61 18.42 -0.26
N MET A 350 12.98 17.26 -0.52
CA MET A 350 13.15 16.06 0.32
C MET A 350 14.61 15.62 0.41
N TRP A 351 15.31 15.61 -0.72
CA TRP A 351 16.72 15.23 -0.74
C TRP A 351 17.61 16.27 -0.07
N GLU A 352 17.49 17.55 -0.45
CA GLU A 352 18.38 18.63 -0.01
C GLU A 352 18.18 19.00 1.47
N ASP A 353 16.94 19.08 1.94
CA ASP A 353 16.65 19.55 3.30
C ASP A 353 16.52 18.40 4.31
N ALA A 354 16.04 17.23 3.87
CA ALA A 354 15.72 16.12 4.75
C ALA A 354 16.56 14.86 4.56
N HIS A 355 17.40 14.80 3.51
CA HIS A 355 18.06 13.59 3.02
C HIS A 355 17.07 12.42 2.89
N ALA A 356 15.90 12.66 2.31
CA ALA A 356 14.84 11.66 2.16
C ALA A 356 14.64 11.26 0.69
N ILE A 357 14.27 10.00 0.46
CA ILE A 357 13.87 9.47 -0.86
C ILE A 357 12.48 8.84 -0.77
N HIS A 358 11.70 8.92 -1.85
CA HIS A 358 10.28 8.52 -1.87
C HIS A 358 10.08 7.03 -2.17
N ARG A 359 10.76 6.49 -3.19
CA ARG A 359 10.75 5.08 -3.62
C ARG A 359 9.45 4.49 -4.17
N ASP A 360 8.43 5.32 -4.40
CA ASP A 360 7.16 4.86 -4.99
C ASP A 360 6.48 5.96 -5.80
N ILE A 361 7.27 6.63 -6.64
CA ILE A 361 6.74 7.58 -7.60
C ILE A 361 5.98 6.82 -8.68
N SER A 362 4.69 7.14 -8.82
CA SER A 362 3.76 6.47 -9.72
C SER A 362 2.61 7.39 -10.10
N THR A 363 1.78 6.96 -11.06
CA THR A 363 0.63 7.74 -11.51
C THR A 363 -0.42 7.97 -10.41
N GLY A 364 -0.47 7.11 -9.38
CA GLY A 364 -1.39 7.24 -8.26
C GLY A 364 -0.90 8.16 -7.13
N ASN A 365 0.40 8.49 -7.11
CA ASN A 365 1.04 9.21 -6.01
C ASN A 365 1.45 10.65 -6.40
N VAL A 366 1.43 10.95 -7.70
CA VAL A 366 1.54 12.32 -8.22
C VAL A 366 0.11 12.86 -8.43
N LEU A 367 -0.23 13.93 -7.70
CA LEU A 367 -1.58 14.44 -7.54
C LEU A 367 -1.68 15.90 -7.99
N PHE A 368 -2.87 16.37 -8.37
CA PHE A 368 -3.13 17.75 -8.77
C PHE A 368 -4.32 18.34 -8.00
N ASP A 369 -4.13 19.49 -7.36
CA ASP A 369 -5.17 20.15 -6.54
C ASP A 369 -5.97 21.23 -7.30
N GLY A 370 -5.76 21.36 -8.61
CA GLY A 370 -6.34 22.43 -9.45
C GLY A 370 -5.40 23.62 -9.70
N GLY A 371 -4.33 23.76 -8.90
CA GLY A 371 -3.31 24.80 -9.11
C GLY A 371 -1.87 24.29 -9.03
N ASN A 372 -1.60 23.28 -8.20
CA ASN A 372 -0.27 22.73 -7.95
C ASN A 372 -0.28 21.21 -8.05
N GLY A 373 0.78 20.66 -8.65
CA GLY A 373 1.19 19.28 -8.42
C GLY A 373 1.60 19.07 -6.96
N ARG A 374 1.09 17.99 -6.35
CA ARG A 374 1.37 17.55 -4.99
C ARG A 374 1.84 16.09 -4.97
N LEU A 375 2.77 15.80 -4.07
CA LEU A 375 3.29 14.46 -3.82
C LEU A 375 2.52 13.82 -2.66
N GLY A 376 2.01 12.61 -2.87
CA GLY A 376 1.29 11.81 -1.88
C GLY A 376 1.91 10.44 -1.68
N ASP A 377 1.39 9.69 -0.71
CA ASP A 377 1.82 8.33 -0.34
C ASP A 377 3.26 8.20 0.17
N LEU A 378 3.48 8.74 1.37
CA LEU A 378 4.81 8.81 2.00
C LEU A 378 5.21 7.53 2.75
N GLU A 379 4.45 6.43 2.62
CA GLU A 379 4.67 5.18 3.38
C GLU A 379 5.98 4.47 3.03
N CYS A 380 6.49 4.68 1.81
CA CYS A 380 7.73 4.08 1.34
C CYS A 380 8.95 4.98 1.57
N VAL A 381 8.79 6.19 2.11
CA VAL A 381 9.89 7.15 2.27
C VAL A 381 10.93 6.64 3.27
N VAL A 382 12.21 6.86 2.96
CA VAL A 382 13.31 6.59 3.90
C VAL A 382 14.23 7.78 4.00
N PHE A 383 14.72 8.04 5.22
CA PHE A 383 15.71 9.06 5.51
C PHE A 383 17.10 8.44 5.49
N TYR A 384 17.97 8.98 4.64
CA TYR A 384 19.35 8.52 4.44
C TYR A 384 20.24 8.68 5.68
N ASP A 385 19.91 9.65 6.53
CA ASP A 385 20.58 9.91 7.81
C ASP A 385 20.37 8.78 8.83
N ASP A 386 19.33 7.97 8.65
CA ASP A 386 19.06 6.85 9.55
C ASP A 386 19.99 5.68 9.16
N GLU A 387 21.01 5.44 9.99
CA GLU A 387 22.04 4.38 9.89
C GLU A 387 21.49 3.02 9.40
N PRO A 388 22.32 2.18 8.73
CA PRO A 388 21.93 1.37 7.58
C PRO A 388 20.78 0.44 7.90
N SER A 389 19.58 0.98 7.78
CA SER A 389 18.38 0.20 7.98
C SER A 389 18.27 -0.75 6.80
N PRO A 390 18.07 -2.07 7.01
CA PRO A 390 17.79 -3.01 5.92
C PRO A 390 16.57 -2.58 5.10
N VAL A 391 15.78 -1.62 5.59
CA VAL A 391 14.72 -0.92 4.86
C VAL A 391 15.19 -0.30 3.55
N HIS A 392 16.45 0.10 3.38
CA HIS A 392 16.91 0.70 2.12
C HIS A 392 17.07 -0.28 0.94
N SER A 393 17.21 -1.58 1.21
CA SER A 393 17.30 -2.65 0.20
C SER A 393 15.96 -3.36 -0.04
N VAL A 394 14.92 -2.99 0.71
CA VAL A 394 13.56 -3.49 0.57
C VAL A 394 12.98 -2.99 -0.75
N LYS A 395 12.77 -3.91 -1.70
CA LYS A 395 12.17 -3.63 -3.02
C LYS A 395 10.71 -3.17 -2.87
N THR A 396 10.49 -1.87 -2.92
CA THR A 396 9.17 -1.21 -2.91
C THR A 396 8.95 -0.43 -4.20
N GLY A 397 7.69 -0.30 -4.62
CA GLY A 397 7.33 0.56 -5.74
C GLY A 397 6.33 -0.08 -6.71
N THR A 398 5.67 0.76 -7.49
CA THR A 398 4.82 0.33 -8.60
C THR A 398 5.67 -0.22 -9.76
N LEU A 399 5.52 -1.51 -10.10
CA LEU A 399 6.39 -2.23 -11.04
C LEU A 399 6.61 -1.51 -12.39
N GLN A 400 5.58 -0.84 -12.91
CA GLN A 400 5.63 -0.11 -14.19
C GLN A 400 6.57 1.10 -14.16
N PHE A 401 6.79 1.70 -12.98
CA PHE A 401 7.55 2.94 -12.81
C PHE A 401 8.83 2.75 -11.97
N MET A 402 8.94 1.62 -11.26
CA MET A 402 10.10 1.24 -10.44
C MET A 402 11.40 1.29 -11.24
N ALA A 403 12.44 1.93 -10.72
CA ALA A 403 13.74 2.03 -11.39
C ALA A 403 14.35 0.65 -11.74
N VAL A 404 15.10 0.58 -12.85
CA VAL A 404 15.70 -0.67 -13.35
C VAL A 404 16.62 -1.32 -12.31
N GLU A 405 17.48 -0.55 -11.65
CA GLU A 405 18.37 -1.11 -10.63
C GLU A 405 17.60 -1.66 -9.42
N VAL A 406 16.51 -1.00 -9.03
CA VAL A 406 15.63 -1.43 -7.94
C VAL A 406 14.87 -2.69 -8.34
N SER A 407 14.49 -2.82 -9.62
CA SER A 407 13.82 -4.02 -10.11
C SER A 407 14.76 -5.23 -10.13
N TYR A 408 16.04 -5.02 -10.45
CA TYR A 408 17.08 -6.04 -10.45
C TYR A 408 17.79 -6.27 -9.10
N ASP A 409 17.48 -5.46 -8.09
CA ASP A 409 18.14 -5.46 -6.77
C ASP A 409 19.67 -5.37 -6.89
N GLY A 410 20.17 -4.46 -7.73
CA GLY A 410 21.61 -4.34 -7.94
C GLY A 410 22.04 -3.19 -8.85
N TYR A 411 23.26 -2.71 -8.59
CA TYR A 411 23.92 -1.66 -9.37
C TYR A 411 24.27 -2.15 -10.79
N ARG A 412 23.95 -1.34 -11.82
CA ARG A 412 24.04 -1.72 -13.24
C ARG A 412 24.82 -0.75 -14.10
N PHE A 413 25.08 0.47 -13.63
CA PHE A 413 25.80 1.49 -14.41
C PHE A 413 27.23 1.73 -13.92
N ARG A 414 27.73 0.85 -13.04
CA ARG A 414 29.14 0.78 -12.67
C ARG A 414 29.98 0.97 -13.93
N PRO A 415 30.89 1.95 -13.96
CA PRO A 415 31.85 2.03 -15.03
C PRO A 415 32.48 0.65 -15.16
N ILE A 416 32.58 0.13 -16.38
CA ILE A 416 33.50 -0.97 -16.67
C ILE A 416 34.87 -0.40 -16.34
N SER A 417 35.28 -0.51 -15.08
CA SER A 417 36.62 -0.16 -14.71
C SER A 417 37.51 -1.16 -15.44
N ILE A 418 38.59 -0.63 -15.97
CA ILE A 418 39.86 -1.28 -16.30
C ILE A 418 40.45 -1.98 -15.03
N ALA A 419 39.62 -2.42 -14.09
CA ALA A 419 39.95 -3.16 -12.88
C ALA A 419 40.01 -4.68 -13.12
N GLU A 420 39.66 -5.15 -14.32
CA GLU A 420 40.15 -6.45 -14.79
C GLU A 420 41.63 -6.38 -15.21
N ASP A 421 42.17 -5.19 -15.52
CA ASP A 421 43.60 -5.01 -15.87
C ASP A 421 44.51 -4.65 -14.68
N VAL A 422 43.96 -4.38 -13.48
CA VAL A 422 44.79 -4.17 -12.26
C VAL A 422 44.86 -5.44 -11.40
N PHE A 423 44.00 -6.44 -11.63
CA PHE A 423 44.12 -7.76 -11.01
C PHE A 423 44.77 -8.83 -11.91
N LEU A 424 45.16 -8.48 -13.14
CA LEU A 424 46.07 -9.30 -13.97
C LEU A 424 47.56 -9.18 -13.57
N THR A 425 47.86 -8.81 -12.33
CA THR A 425 49.20 -8.96 -11.78
C THR A 425 49.28 -10.12 -10.79
N VAL A 426 49.71 -11.27 -11.33
CA VAL A 426 50.57 -12.31 -10.73
C VAL A 426 49.95 -13.63 -10.23
N THR A 427 48.63 -13.82 -10.16
CA THR A 427 48.09 -15.17 -9.88
C THR A 427 46.79 -15.45 -10.65
N ASP A 428 46.87 -16.35 -11.64
CA ASP A 428 45.76 -16.90 -12.44
C ASP A 428 44.73 -17.66 -11.56
N VAL A 429 43.98 -16.94 -10.74
CA VAL A 429 42.86 -17.51 -9.96
C VAL A 429 41.69 -16.55 -10.05
N LEU A 430 40.66 -16.94 -10.82
CA LEU A 430 39.34 -16.32 -10.74
C LEU A 430 38.81 -16.41 -9.31
N PRO A 431 38.25 -15.33 -8.72
CA PRO A 431 37.59 -15.44 -7.43
C PRO A 431 36.38 -16.39 -7.54
N PRO A 432 36.10 -17.20 -6.50
CA PRO A 432 34.95 -18.10 -6.49
C PRO A 432 33.63 -17.33 -6.67
N LEU A 433 32.64 -18.02 -7.23
CA LEU A 433 31.32 -17.49 -7.64
C LEU A 433 30.47 -16.89 -6.50
N ASP A 434 30.97 -16.95 -5.26
CA ASP A 434 30.31 -16.57 -4.00
C ASP A 434 30.95 -15.35 -3.30
N THR A 435 31.62 -14.48 -4.05
CA THR A 435 32.06 -13.19 -3.47
C THR A 435 30.83 -12.30 -3.26
N GLU A 436 30.38 -12.19 -2.00
CA GLU A 436 29.40 -11.19 -1.56
C GLU A 436 29.74 -9.83 -2.19
N PRO A 437 28.78 -9.13 -2.83
CA PRO A 437 29.06 -7.84 -3.41
C PRO A 437 29.65 -6.93 -2.34
N VAL A 438 30.83 -6.36 -2.61
CA VAL A 438 31.63 -5.54 -1.66
C VAL A 438 30.79 -4.46 -0.96
N HIS A 439 29.68 -4.02 -1.59
CA HIS A 439 28.68 -3.15 -0.98
C HIS A 439 27.24 -3.60 -1.34
N PRO A 440 26.31 -3.66 -0.35
CA PRO A 440 24.91 -3.98 -0.61
C PRO A 440 24.22 -2.89 -1.44
N PHE A 441 23.19 -3.29 -2.21
CA PHE A 441 22.38 -2.36 -3.00
C PHE A 441 21.58 -1.41 -2.11
N ARG A 442 21.54 -0.12 -2.47
CA ARG A 442 20.81 0.93 -1.74
C ARG A 442 20.04 1.80 -2.72
N CYS A 443 18.73 1.93 -2.51
CA CYS A 443 17.91 2.86 -3.29
C CYS A 443 18.36 4.31 -3.04
N ASN A 444 18.53 5.15 -4.08
CA ASN A 444 19.01 6.53 -4.04
C ASN A 444 18.10 7.50 -4.82
N ALA A 445 18.43 8.80 -4.77
CA ALA A 445 17.62 9.86 -5.37
C ALA A 445 17.44 9.74 -6.90
N LEU A 446 18.38 9.10 -7.62
CA LEU A 446 18.26 8.89 -9.06
C LEU A 446 17.13 7.89 -9.39
N HIS A 447 16.81 6.96 -8.49
CA HIS A 447 15.73 6.00 -8.71
C HIS A 447 14.35 6.69 -8.72
N ASP A 448 14.16 7.73 -7.90
CA ASP A 448 12.95 8.56 -7.94
C ASP A 448 12.90 9.39 -9.24
N LEU A 449 14.03 9.95 -9.70
CA LEU A 449 14.09 10.68 -10.98
C LEU A 449 13.91 9.77 -12.20
N GLU A 450 14.35 8.52 -12.13
CA GLU A 450 14.07 7.53 -13.16
C GLU A 450 12.57 7.23 -13.24
N SER A 451 11.90 7.14 -12.09
CA SER A 451 10.44 6.96 -12.03
C SER A 451 9.70 8.15 -12.66
N ILE A 452 10.19 9.39 -12.48
CA ILE A 452 9.69 10.59 -13.18
C ILE A 452 9.86 10.45 -14.70
N TRP A 453 11.02 9.97 -15.16
CA TRP A 453 11.24 9.72 -16.59
C TRP A 453 10.29 8.65 -17.14
N TRP A 454 10.03 7.59 -16.37
CA TRP A 454 9.04 6.57 -16.75
C TRP A 454 7.62 7.13 -16.85
N LEU A 455 7.22 8.06 -15.97
CA LEU A 455 5.93 8.75 -16.07
C LEU A 455 5.84 9.65 -17.31
N ALA A 456 6.92 10.38 -17.64
CA ALA A 456 6.96 11.17 -18.87
C ALA A 456 6.84 10.28 -20.12
N MET A 457 7.58 9.16 -20.17
CA MET A 457 7.49 8.18 -21.26
C MET A 457 6.11 7.52 -21.33
N TRP A 458 5.53 7.16 -20.18
CA TRP A 458 4.17 6.64 -20.10
C TRP A 458 3.17 7.61 -20.69
N SER A 459 3.31 8.91 -20.42
CA SER A 459 2.42 9.95 -20.96
C SER A 459 2.54 10.07 -22.48
N ILE A 460 3.77 10.11 -23.00
CA ILE A 460 4.05 10.18 -24.44
C ILE A 460 3.51 8.96 -25.19
N LEU A 461 3.58 7.77 -24.57
CA LEU A 461 3.18 6.51 -25.21
C LEU A 461 1.71 6.14 -24.98
N SER A 462 1.08 6.61 -23.90
CA SER A 462 -0.32 6.27 -23.58
C SER A 462 -1.34 7.14 -24.29
N TYR A 463 -0.95 8.35 -24.69
CA TYR A 463 -1.87 9.39 -25.13
C TYR A 463 -1.57 9.85 -26.56
N TYR A 464 -2.58 10.46 -27.20
CA TYR A 464 -2.47 11.09 -28.51
C TYR A 464 -3.29 12.40 -28.55
N PRO A 465 -2.81 13.47 -29.22
CA PRO A 465 -3.49 14.76 -29.24
C PRO A 465 -4.84 14.72 -29.98
N ASN A 466 -5.87 15.33 -29.40
CA ASN A 466 -7.23 15.30 -29.95
C ASN A 466 -7.39 16.17 -31.21
N ASN A 467 -6.53 17.16 -31.39
CA ASN A 467 -6.57 18.13 -32.47
C ASN A 467 -5.79 17.71 -33.73
N ILE A 468 -5.11 16.57 -33.70
CA ILE A 468 -4.30 16.07 -34.81
C ILE A 468 -4.94 14.78 -35.34
N GLY A 469 -5.01 14.65 -36.68
CA GLY A 469 -5.51 13.45 -37.32
C GLY A 469 -4.64 12.25 -36.96
N ALA A 470 -5.25 11.23 -36.33
CA ALA A 470 -4.51 10.05 -35.90
C ALA A 470 -4.27 9.09 -37.07
N ASP A 471 -3.01 8.72 -37.27
CA ASP A 471 -2.61 7.65 -38.19
C ASP A 471 -2.69 6.29 -37.45
N PRO A 472 -3.56 5.35 -37.89
CA PRO A 472 -3.71 4.06 -37.22
C PRO A 472 -2.41 3.25 -37.13
N GLU A 473 -1.52 3.34 -38.12
CA GLU A 473 -0.24 2.62 -38.09
C GLU A 473 0.68 3.18 -37.00
N ALA A 474 0.81 4.51 -36.91
CA ALA A 474 1.56 5.16 -35.85
C ALA A 474 0.99 4.87 -34.46
N LEU A 475 -0.34 4.86 -34.30
CA LEU A 475 -0.99 4.51 -33.03
C LEU A 475 -0.70 3.08 -32.60
N GLU A 476 -0.70 2.13 -33.54
CA GLU A 476 -0.44 0.72 -33.25
C GLU A 476 1.03 0.47 -32.87
N ILE A 477 1.97 1.14 -33.56
CA ILE A 477 3.41 1.13 -33.19
C ILE A 477 3.61 1.70 -31.78
N GLN A 478 2.92 2.80 -31.46
CA GLN A 478 2.98 3.42 -30.15
C GLN A 478 2.40 2.49 -29.07
N ARG A 479 1.25 1.84 -29.32
CA ARG A 479 0.63 0.84 -28.43
C ARG A 479 1.56 -0.35 -28.17
N HIS A 480 2.15 -0.93 -29.21
CA HIS A 480 3.09 -2.05 -29.05
C HIS A 480 4.31 -1.66 -28.22
N THR A 481 4.80 -0.45 -28.38
CA THR A 481 5.92 0.07 -27.60
C THR A 481 5.53 0.30 -26.14
N TYR A 482 4.32 0.83 -25.90
CA TYR A 482 3.74 0.93 -24.57
C TYR A 482 3.65 -0.45 -23.89
N GLU A 483 3.12 -1.45 -24.58
CA GLU A 483 2.99 -2.81 -24.03
C GLU A 483 4.35 -3.44 -23.72
N ALA A 484 5.34 -3.25 -24.58
CA ALA A 484 6.70 -3.74 -24.32
C ALA A 484 7.35 -3.12 -23.06
N LEU A 485 7.03 -1.86 -22.74
CA LEU A 485 7.65 -1.10 -21.65
C LEU A 485 6.84 -1.03 -20.35
N PHE A 486 5.52 -1.30 -20.40
CA PHE A 486 4.62 -1.13 -19.26
C PHE A 486 3.66 -2.31 -19.04
N SER A 487 3.70 -3.39 -19.84
CA SER A 487 2.90 -4.60 -19.60
C SER A 487 3.33 -5.27 -18.28
N PRO A 488 2.40 -5.80 -17.46
CA PRO A 488 2.72 -6.46 -16.18
C PRO A 488 3.49 -7.80 -16.31
N ASP A 489 4.04 -8.14 -17.46
CA ASP A 489 4.75 -9.40 -17.73
C ASP A 489 6.22 -9.37 -17.29
N PHE A 490 6.78 -10.53 -16.94
CA PHE A 490 8.20 -10.70 -16.55
C PHE A 490 9.24 -10.19 -17.58
N ALA A 491 8.84 -9.94 -18.83
CA ALA A 491 9.69 -9.35 -19.86
C ALA A 491 10.01 -7.86 -19.61
N LEU A 492 9.26 -7.20 -18.71
CA LEU A 492 9.35 -5.79 -18.39
C LEU A 492 10.78 -5.35 -18.02
N ASP A 493 11.45 -6.12 -17.16
CA ASP A 493 12.77 -5.76 -16.65
C ASP A 493 13.83 -5.70 -17.76
N LYS A 494 13.75 -6.61 -18.74
CA LYS A 494 14.70 -6.66 -19.86
C LYS A 494 14.50 -5.51 -20.83
N GLU A 495 13.25 -5.23 -21.23
CA GLU A 495 12.96 -4.16 -22.19
C GLU A 495 13.18 -2.77 -21.57
N ARG A 496 12.86 -2.60 -20.29
CA ARG A 496 13.15 -1.34 -19.58
C ARG A 496 14.64 -1.13 -19.38
N ASN A 497 15.38 -2.18 -19.03
CA ASN A 497 16.84 -2.13 -19.02
C ASN A 497 17.40 -1.78 -20.40
N ASN A 498 16.87 -2.36 -21.48
CA ASN A 498 17.27 -2.01 -22.85
C ASN A 498 16.98 -0.54 -23.17
N ALA A 499 15.83 -0.02 -22.75
CA ALA A 499 15.46 1.38 -22.97
C ALA A 499 16.42 2.35 -22.25
N LEU A 500 16.85 2.02 -21.02
CA LEU A 500 17.68 2.89 -20.18
C LEU A 500 19.20 2.67 -20.32
N ALA A 501 19.66 1.47 -20.67
CA ALA A 501 21.08 1.16 -20.81
C ALA A 501 21.58 1.36 -22.26
N ASN A 502 20.86 0.83 -23.26
CA ASN A 502 21.36 0.78 -24.65
C ASN A 502 21.57 2.17 -25.27
N GLU A 503 22.65 2.34 -26.03
CA GLU A 503 22.98 3.61 -26.69
C GLU A 503 21.89 4.11 -27.66
N ARG A 504 21.23 3.17 -28.36
CA ARG A 504 20.17 3.45 -29.33
C ARG A 504 18.94 2.60 -29.03
N PRO A 505 18.10 3.03 -28.09
CA PRO A 505 16.93 2.24 -27.72
C PRO A 505 15.85 2.32 -28.80
N ARG A 506 15.19 1.19 -29.07
CA ARG A 506 14.22 1.04 -30.17
C ARG A 506 12.98 1.90 -30.01
N PHE A 507 12.61 2.28 -28.79
CA PHE A 507 11.38 3.05 -28.54
C PHE A 507 11.41 4.44 -29.18
N ILE A 508 12.58 5.04 -29.45
CA ILE A 508 12.69 6.40 -30.00
C ILE A 508 12.06 6.49 -31.39
N SER A 509 12.26 5.46 -32.22
CA SER A 509 11.66 5.39 -33.56
C SER A 509 10.17 5.12 -33.54
N SER A 510 9.61 4.80 -32.37
CA SER A 510 8.20 4.44 -32.19
C SER A 510 7.36 5.57 -31.59
N ILE A 511 7.96 6.72 -31.26
CA ILE A 511 7.25 7.90 -30.77
C ILE A 511 6.48 8.51 -31.93
N ALA A 512 5.19 8.80 -31.75
CA ALA A 512 4.39 9.39 -32.80
C ALA A 512 4.88 10.82 -33.18
N PRO A 513 4.68 11.25 -34.44
CA PRO A 513 5.17 12.54 -34.93
C PRO A 513 4.85 13.77 -34.07
N PRO A 514 3.62 13.91 -33.49
CA PRO A 514 3.29 15.04 -32.63
C PRO A 514 4.18 15.15 -31.38
N PHE A 515 4.70 14.03 -30.89
CA PHE A 515 5.51 13.97 -29.68
C PHE A 515 7.01 13.90 -29.96
N HIS A 516 7.47 14.00 -31.21
CA HIS A 516 8.91 13.89 -31.52
C HIS A 516 9.79 14.88 -30.74
N ALA A 517 9.38 16.14 -30.62
CA ALA A 517 10.15 17.16 -29.92
C ALA A 517 10.26 16.85 -28.41
N VAL A 518 9.12 16.52 -27.78
CA VAL A 518 9.05 16.12 -26.37
C VAL A 518 9.80 14.80 -26.13
N GLY A 519 9.69 13.85 -27.05
CA GLY A 519 10.41 12.58 -27.03
C GLY A 519 11.93 12.75 -27.12
N GLN A 520 12.42 13.71 -27.90
CA GLN A 520 13.84 14.05 -27.93
C GLN A 520 14.32 14.64 -26.60
N LEU A 521 13.51 15.48 -25.95
CA LEU A 521 13.80 15.98 -24.60
C LEU A 521 13.80 14.84 -23.57
N ALA A 522 12.86 13.88 -23.70
CA ALA A 522 12.79 12.71 -22.82
C ALA A 522 14.02 11.81 -23.02
N PHE A 523 14.52 11.71 -24.24
CA PHE A 523 15.78 11.04 -24.52
C PHE A 523 16.99 11.76 -23.92
N ARG A 524 17.01 13.10 -23.89
CA ARG A 524 18.05 13.86 -23.18
C ARG A 524 18.01 13.60 -21.66
N LEU A 525 16.82 13.58 -21.07
CA LEU A 525 16.62 13.23 -19.66
C LEU A 525 17.16 11.83 -19.35
N ARG A 526 16.82 10.83 -20.17
CA ARG A 526 17.37 9.47 -20.10
C ARG A 526 18.91 9.44 -20.17
N ASN A 527 19.52 10.20 -21.07
CA ASN A 527 20.98 10.25 -21.18
C ASN A 527 21.63 10.89 -19.96
N MET A 528 21.03 11.96 -19.42
CA MET A 528 21.47 12.57 -18.17
C MET A 528 21.38 11.55 -17.03
N LEU A 529 20.26 10.84 -16.86
CA LEU A 529 20.10 9.81 -15.84
C LEU A 529 21.19 8.74 -15.94
N ARG A 530 21.44 8.21 -17.15
CA ARG A 530 22.50 7.20 -17.37
C ARG A 530 23.88 7.71 -16.97
N VAL A 531 24.23 8.94 -17.34
CA VAL A 531 25.51 9.56 -16.94
C VAL A 531 25.58 9.75 -15.42
N SER A 532 24.48 10.20 -14.81
CA SER A 532 24.38 10.41 -13.37
C SER A 532 24.53 9.12 -12.58
N TYR A 533 23.93 8.02 -13.05
CA TYR A 533 24.14 6.68 -12.47
C TYR A 533 25.60 6.25 -12.56
N THR A 534 26.21 6.36 -13.76
CA THR A 534 27.63 6.03 -13.93
C THR A 534 28.52 6.84 -13.00
N ILE A 535 28.26 8.13 -12.81
CA ILE A 535 29.02 8.97 -11.87
C ILE A 535 28.78 8.50 -10.42
N ALA A 536 27.53 8.30 -10.01
CA ALA A 536 27.20 7.90 -8.64
C ALA A 536 27.83 6.55 -8.26
N GLU A 537 27.83 5.60 -9.19
CA GLU A 537 28.33 4.24 -9.00
C GLU A 537 29.85 4.11 -9.14
N THR A 538 30.57 5.17 -9.52
CA THR A 538 32.05 5.16 -9.49
C THR A 538 32.60 4.96 -8.08
N THR A 539 31.89 5.46 -7.06
CA THR A 539 32.31 5.42 -5.65
C THR A 539 31.24 4.75 -4.82
N LEU A 540 31.33 3.42 -4.67
CA LEU A 540 30.46 2.67 -3.76
C LEU A 540 31.10 2.59 -2.35
N PRO A 541 30.30 2.67 -1.27
CA PRO A 541 28.86 2.93 -1.25
C PRO A 541 28.54 4.38 -1.65
N ILE A 542 27.40 4.60 -2.32
CA ILE A 542 26.99 5.94 -2.74
C ILE A 542 26.76 6.79 -1.49
N ARG A 543 27.53 7.88 -1.37
CA ARG A 543 27.46 8.79 -0.23
C ARG A 543 26.27 9.75 -0.39
N SER A 544 25.70 10.19 0.74
CA SER A 544 24.61 11.18 0.75
C SER A 544 25.04 12.56 0.22
N ASP A 545 26.34 12.88 0.26
CA ASP A 545 26.93 14.12 -0.26
C ASP A 545 27.27 14.05 -1.76
N CYS A 546 26.73 13.07 -2.50
CA CYS A 546 27.04 12.92 -3.92
C CYS A 546 26.50 14.10 -4.75
N GLN A 547 27.41 14.97 -5.21
CA GLN A 547 27.09 16.19 -5.95
C GLN A 547 26.26 15.95 -7.22
N VAL A 548 26.32 14.74 -7.78
CA VAL A 548 25.57 14.36 -8.99
C VAL A 548 24.06 14.49 -8.81
N PHE A 549 23.54 14.28 -7.60
CA PHE A 549 22.11 14.34 -7.33
C PHE A 549 21.55 15.76 -7.52
N HIS A 550 22.24 16.79 -6.99
CA HIS A 550 21.84 18.19 -7.17
C HIS A 550 21.78 18.58 -8.66
N SER A 551 22.81 18.20 -9.42
CA SER A 551 22.88 18.44 -10.86
C SER A 551 21.77 17.69 -11.61
N ALA A 552 21.46 16.46 -11.21
CA ALA A 552 20.40 15.66 -11.81
C ALA A 552 19.02 16.29 -11.56
N PHE A 553 18.70 16.70 -10.34
CA PHE A 553 17.45 17.40 -10.03
C PHE A 553 17.31 18.69 -10.85
N ALA A 554 18.34 19.54 -10.88
CA ALA A 554 18.30 20.79 -11.63
C ALA A 554 18.11 20.55 -13.14
N ALA A 555 18.82 19.58 -13.72
CA ALA A 555 18.67 19.23 -15.13
C ALA A 555 17.28 18.66 -15.44
N THR A 556 16.72 17.83 -14.56
CA THR A 556 15.37 17.28 -14.74
C THR A 556 14.31 18.37 -14.76
N VAL A 557 14.36 19.35 -13.85
CA VAL A 557 13.41 20.48 -13.85
C VAL A 557 13.48 21.24 -15.18
N LEU A 558 14.67 21.63 -15.62
CA LEU A 558 14.86 22.36 -16.89
C LEU A 558 14.36 21.56 -18.11
N LEU A 559 14.55 20.24 -18.12
CA LEU A 559 14.08 19.38 -19.20
C LEU A 559 12.56 19.23 -19.20
N LEU A 560 11.92 19.15 -18.02
CA LEU A 560 10.46 19.12 -17.91
C LEU A 560 9.83 20.46 -18.32
N GLU A 561 10.43 21.58 -17.93
CA GLU A 561 10.02 22.93 -18.39
C GLU A 561 10.13 23.02 -19.92
N ALA A 562 11.24 22.56 -20.51
CA ALA A 562 11.39 22.55 -21.96
C ALA A 562 10.37 21.63 -22.67
N MET A 563 10.00 20.50 -22.05
CA MET A 563 8.97 19.60 -22.59
C MET A 563 7.61 20.29 -22.58
N LYS A 564 7.28 20.99 -21.50
CA LYS A 564 6.06 21.78 -21.37
C LYS A 564 5.98 22.86 -22.45
N THR A 565 7.01 23.70 -22.58
CA THR A 565 7.09 24.72 -23.64
C THR A 565 6.95 24.11 -25.03
N SER A 566 7.59 22.96 -25.27
CA SER A 566 7.46 22.25 -26.55
C SER A 566 6.03 21.75 -26.82
N LEU A 567 5.30 21.31 -25.80
CA LEU A 567 3.90 20.91 -25.94
C LEU A 567 3.01 22.13 -26.21
N GLU A 568 3.28 23.27 -25.54
CA GLU A 568 2.55 24.52 -25.73
C GLU A 568 2.73 25.06 -27.15
N GLU A 569 3.97 25.10 -27.64
CA GLU A 569 4.31 25.50 -29.01
C GLU A 569 3.67 24.60 -30.08
N ALA A 570 3.54 23.30 -29.77
CA ALA A 570 2.85 22.34 -30.63
C ALA A 570 1.32 22.41 -30.55
N GLY A 571 0.77 23.22 -29.63
CA GLY A 571 -0.67 23.30 -29.38
C GLY A 571 -1.28 22.00 -28.85
N ILE A 572 -0.49 21.20 -28.12
CA ILE A 572 -0.92 19.93 -27.52
C ILE A 572 -1.32 20.21 -26.08
N THR A 573 -2.63 20.12 -25.80
CA THR A 573 -3.20 20.22 -24.45
C THR A 573 -4.03 18.97 -24.18
N ASN A 574 -5.21 18.89 -24.79
CA ASN A 574 -6.15 17.79 -24.60
C ASN A 574 -5.73 16.56 -25.39
N VAL A 575 -5.62 15.44 -24.68
CA VAL A 575 -5.20 14.16 -25.24
C VAL A 575 -6.21 13.06 -24.93
N THR A 576 -6.27 12.05 -25.80
CA THR A 576 -7.07 10.83 -25.58
C THR A 576 -6.14 9.63 -25.53
N ARG A 577 -6.50 8.61 -24.75
CA ARG A 577 -5.72 7.38 -24.69
C ARG A 577 -5.67 6.69 -26.04
N VAL A 578 -4.48 6.25 -26.46
CA VAL A 578 -4.27 5.51 -27.71
C VAL A 578 -5.18 4.30 -27.81
N TYR A 579 -5.36 3.57 -26.71
CA TYR A 579 -6.25 2.42 -26.65
C TYR A 579 -7.71 2.77 -27.00
N GLU A 580 -8.20 3.91 -26.53
CA GLU A 580 -9.57 4.37 -26.81
C GLU A 580 -9.75 4.78 -28.27
N LEU A 581 -8.71 5.35 -28.89
CA LEU A 581 -8.71 5.72 -30.30
C LEU A 581 -8.70 4.49 -31.22
N LEU A 582 -7.95 3.45 -30.86
CA LEU A 582 -7.88 2.20 -31.62
C LEU A 582 -9.14 1.33 -31.46
N TYR A 583 -9.76 1.35 -30.27
CA TYR A 583 -10.92 0.50 -29.93
C TYR A 583 -12.14 1.30 -29.43
N PRO A 584 -12.74 2.18 -30.26
CA PRO A 584 -13.82 3.09 -29.83
C PRO A 584 -15.13 2.38 -29.45
N LEU A 585 -15.32 1.11 -29.82
CA LEU A 585 -16.53 0.34 -29.54
C LEU A 585 -16.70 -0.05 -28.06
N LYS A 586 -15.63 -0.05 -27.25
CA LYS A 586 -15.73 -0.35 -25.81
C LYS A 586 -16.39 0.77 -25.01
N ARG A 587 -16.26 2.04 -25.42
CA ARG A 587 -16.93 3.20 -24.76
C ARG A 587 -18.46 3.06 -24.76
N LYS A 588 -19.06 2.57 -25.85
CA LYS A 588 -20.52 2.41 -25.91
C LYS A 588 -21.05 1.33 -24.97
N ALA A 589 -20.27 0.28 -24.69
CA ALA A 589 -20.69 -0.78 -23.76
C ALA A 589 -20.62 -0.30 -22.29
N GLU A 590 -19.65 0.53 -21.95
CA GLU A 590 -19.48 1.10 -20.61
C GLU A 590 -20.48 2.24 -20.33
N ASP A 591 -20.79 3.09 -21.31
CA ASP A 591 -21.78 4.17 -21.18
C ASP A 591 -23.25 3.70 -21.25
N THR A 592 -23.54 2.52 -21.82
CA THR A 592 -24.93 1.98 -21.91
C THR A 592 -25.28 0.93 -20.87
N GLY A 593 -24.43 0.68 -19.87
CA GLY A 593 -24.76 -0.22 -18.75
C GLY A 593 -25.14 -1.65 -19.17
N GLY A 594 -24.71 -2.08 -20.37
CA GLY A 594 -25.04 -3.37 -20.94
C GLY A 594 -23.92 -4.37 -20.75
N ILE A 595 -23.74 -4.89 -19.54
CA ILE A 595 -22.99 -6.14 -19.36
C ILE A 595 -23.89 -7.26 -19.91
N GLN A 596 -23.69 -7.66 -21.16
CA GLN A 596 -24.01 -9.03 -21.55
C GLN A 596 -22.77 -9.87 -21.21
N GLU A 597 -22.87 -10.62 -20.11
CA GLU A 597 -22.01 -11.77 -19.84
C GLU A 597 -22.20 -12.76 -21.00
N GLU A 598 -21.25 -12.81 -21.94
CA GLU A 598 -21.11 -13.99 -22.79
C GLU A 598 -20.59 -15.13 -21.90
N GLU A 599 -21.45 -16.12 -21.64
CA GLU A 599 -21.07 -17.37 -20.99
C GLU A 599 -19.89 -18.02 -21.72
N PRO A 600 -18.90 -18.57 -20.99
CA PRO A 600 -17.81 -19.29 -21.62
C PRO A 600 -18.35 -20.54 -22.34
N PRO A 601 -17.78 -20.93 -23.49
CA PRO A 601 -18.26 -22.09 -24.23
C PRO A 601 -18.05 -23.36 -23.39
N MET A 602 -19.15 -24.05 -23.08
CA MET A 602 -19.09 -25.41 -22.57
C MET A 602 -18.43 -26.29 -23.64
N GLU A 603 -17.22 -26.77 -23.36
CA GLU A 603 -16.66 -27.93 -24.05
C GLU A 603 -17.56 -29.14 -23.81
N LYS A 604 -17.90 -29.84 -24.89
CA LYS A 604 -18.71 -31.06 -24.90
C LYS A 604 -17.89 -32.30 -24.58
#